data_AF-A0A924D8Y4-F1
#
_entry.id   AF-A0A924D8Y4-F1
#
_cell.length_a   1.000
_cell.length_b   1.000
_cell.length_c   1.000
_cell.angle_alpha   90.00
_cell.angle_beta   90.00
_cell.angle_gamma   90.00
#
_symmetry.space_group_name_H-M   'P 1'
#
loop_
_entity.id
_entity.type
_entity.pdbx_description
1 polymer ?
#
loop_
_entity_poly.entity_id
_entity_poly.type
_entity_poly.pdbx_seq_one_letter_code
_entity_poly.pdbx_strand_id
1 'polypeptide(L)' 'MSLQQLLEIAPPLPSPIDAGRAEQWKVVEAALKTQLPSDYKNLVSNYGVGYFGNYVTVLNPFYPEHQYPSILALYKKSYD' A
#
# COMPACT_ATOMS: atom_id res chain seq x y z
N MET A 1 -0.35 15.69 -8.40
CA MET A 1 0.07 14.52 -9.21
C MET A 1 -1.06 13.52 -9.17
N SER A 2 -1.56 13.08 -10.33
CA SER A 2 -2.64 12.08 -10.39
C SER A 2 -2.07 10.65 -10.31
N LEU A 3 -2.91 9.66 -9.99
CA LEU A 3 -2.51 8.25 -9.99
C LEU A 3 -1.99 7.81 -11.37
N GLN A 4 -2.58 8.32 -12.45
CA GLN A 4 -2.15 8.02 -13.82
C GLN A 4 -0.71 8.50 -14.09
N GLN A 5 -0.37 9.72 -13.69
CA GLN A 5 1.00 10.23 -13.82
C GLN A 5 2.00 9.40 -13.00
N LEU A 6 1.58 8.92 -11.83
CA LEU A 6 2.41 8.04 -11.02
C LEU A 6 2.69 6.70 -11.74
N LEU A 7 1.66 6.09 -12.35
CA LEU A 7 1.80 4.82 -13.08
C LEU A 7 2.73 4.93 -14.30
N GLU A 8 2.80 6.10 -14.94
CA GLU A 8 3.71 6.36 -16.07
C GLU A 8 5.18 6.46 -15.62
N ILE A 9 5.43 7.10 -14.46
CA ILE A 9 6.79 7.33 -13.95
C ILE A 9 7.31 6.10 -13.18
N ALA A 10 6.43 5.39 -12.48
CA ALA A 10 6.75 4.24 -11.66
C ALA A 10 5.83 3.07 -12.04
N PRO A 11 6.10 2.33 -13.12
CA PRO A 11 5.26 1.21 -13.52
C PRO A 11 5.17 0.18 -12.38
N PRO A 12 3.95 -0.29 -12.04
CA PRO A 12 3.75 -1.21 -10.94
C PRO A 12 4.36 -2.59 -11.21
N LEU A 13 4.65 -3.32 -10.13
CA LEU A 13 5.06 -4.72 -10.25
C LEU A 13 3.89 -5.57 -10.81
N PRO A 14 4.16 -6.59 -11.64
CA PRO A 14 3.11 -7.46 -12.19
C PRO A 14 2.26 -8.17 -11.12
N SER A 15 2.78 -8.30 -9.90
CA SER A 15 2.09 -8.93 -8.77
C SER A 15 2.38 -8.15 -7.50
N PRO A 16 1.50 -7.18 -7.15
CA PRO A 16 1.64 -6.37 -5.95
C PRO A 16 1.49 -7.21 -4.67
N ILE A 17 2.38 -6.99 -3.70
CA ILE A 17 2.40 -7.72 -2.43
C ILE A 17 1.39 -7.08 -1.47
N ASP A 18 0.58 -7.89 -0.78
CA ASP A 18 -0.37 -7.40 0.24
C ASP A 18 -1.25 -6.23 -0.23
N ALA A 19 -1.74 -6.29 -1.47
CA ALA A 19 -2.64 -5.28 -2.04
C ALA A 19 -4.11 -5.44 -1.59
N GLY A 20 -4.41 -6.56 -0.91
CA GLY A 20 -5.76 -6.95 -0.50
C GLY A 20 -6.70 -7.26 -1.65
N ARG A 21 -7.80 -7.94 -1.33
CA ARG A 21 -8.89 -8.29 -2.25
C ARG A 21 -10.10 -7.41 -1.98
N ALA A 22 -11.01 -7.33 -2.95
CA ALA A 22 -12.24 -6.55 -2.84
C ALA A 22 -13.04 -6.86 -1.55
N GLU A 23 -13.14 -8.13 -1.17
CA GLU A 23 -13.83 -8.53 0.06
C GLU A 23 -13.11 -8.05 1.34
N GLN A 24 -11.78 -7.96 1.31
CA GLN A 24 -11.01 -7.46 2.46
C GLN A 24 -11.20 -5.95 2.63
N TRP A 25 -11.32 -5.20 1.52
CA TRP A 25 -11.66 -3.77 1.59
C TRP A 25 -13.02 -3.52 2.23
N LYS A 26 -14.03 -4.35 1.95
CA LYS A 26 -15.34 -4.24 2.62
C LYS A 26 -15.23 -4.39 4.13
N VAL A 27 -14.40 -5.32 4.60
CA VAL A 27 -14.14 -5.52 6.04
C VAL A 27 -13.46 -4.29 6.65
N VAL A 28 -12.45 -3.73 5.97
CA VAL A 28 -11.76 -2.51 6.40
C VAL A 28 -12.71 -1.32 6.51
N GLU A 29 -13.50 -1.06 5.46
CA GLU A 29 -14.45 0.06 5.43
C GLU A 29 -15.56 -0.10 6.47
N ALA A 30 -16.03 -1.34 6.71
CA ALA A 30 -16.99 -1.64 7.77
C ALA A 30 -16.41 -1.37 9.16
N ALA A 31 -15.15 -1.74 9.41
CA ALA A 31 -14.46 -1.48 10.67
C ALA A 31 -14.26 0.03 10.92
N LEU A 32 -13.90 0.78 9.87
CA LEU A 32 -13.72 2.23 9.93
C LEU A 32 -15.05 3.01 9.92
N LYS A 33 -16.17 2.35 9.62
CA LYS A 33 -17.49 2.96 9.40
C LYS A 33 -17.46 4.10 8.37
N THR A 34 -16.57 3.98 7.39
CA THR A 34 -16.39 4.98 6.34
C THR A 34 -15.94 4.31 5.06
N GLN A 35 -16.34 4.87 3.92
CA GLN A 35 -15.80 4.47 2.63
C GLN A 35 -14.48 5.18 2.40
N LEU A 36 -13.47 4.42 2.00
CA LEU A 36 -12.17 4.98 1.64
C LEU A 36 -12.20 5.46 0.18
N PRO A 37 -11.44 6.52 -0.15
CA PRO A 37 -11.37 7.03 -1.51
C PRO A 37 -11.00 5.94 -2.51
N SER A 38 -11.66 5.92 -3.67
CA SER A 38 -11.37 4.98 -4.75
C SER A 38 -9.91 5.04 -5.19
N ASP A 39 -9.34 6.25 -5.25
CA ASP A 39 -7.97 6.48 -5.70
C ASP A 39 -6.94 5.88 -4.74
N TYR A 40 -7.21 5.91 -3.44
CA TYR A 40 -6.36 5.24 -2.44
C TYR A 40 -6.41 3.73 -2.61
N LYS A 41 -7.61 3.15 -2.77
CA LYS A 41 -7.75 1.71 -3.01
C LYS A 41 -7.07 1.29 -4.30
N ASN A 42 -7.19 2.08 -5.36
CA ASN A 42 -6.51 1.84 -6.65
C ASN A 42 -4.99 1.94 -6.52
N LEU A 43 -4.46 2.91 -5.75
CA LEU A 43 -3.03 3.00 -5.47
C LEU A 43 -2.53 1.70 -4.81
N VAL A 44 -3.21 1.26 -3.75
CA VAL A 44 -2.86 0.02 -3.05
C VAL A 44 -3.03 -1.21 -3.95
N SER A 45 -4.05 -1.26 -4.81
CA SER A 45 -4.22 -2.37 -5.76
C SER A 45 -3.11 -2.45 -6.80
N ASN A 46 -2.53 -1.31 -7.20
CA ASN A 46 -1.43 -1.28 -8.18
C ASN A 46 -0.05 -1.52 -7.53
N TYR A 47 0.17 -1.04 -6.31
CA TYR A 47 1.51 -1.06 -5.69
C TYR A 47 1.64 -2.00 -4.50
N GLY A 48 0.53 -2.36 -3.85
CA GLY A 48 0.55 -3.18 -2.64
C GLY A 48 1.22 -2.46 -1.48
N VAL A 49 1.97 -3.21 -0.66
CA VAL A 49 2.91 -2.63 0.30
C VAL A 49 4.18 -2.20 -0.45
N GLY A 50 4.67 -0.99 -0.15
CA GLY A 50 5.90 -0.52 -0.78
C GLY A 50 6.27 0.91 -0.43
N TYR A 51 7.38 1.35 -1.02
CA TYR A 51 7.86 2.72 -0.90
C TYR A 51 8.42 3.20 -2.24
N PHE A 52 8.20 4.48 -2.55
CA PHE A 52 8.72 5.14 -3.72
C PHE A 52 9.99 5.91 -3.36
N GLY A 53 11.14 5.43 -3.85
CA GLY A 53 12.42 6.14 -3.78
C GLY A 53 12.84 6.57 -2.36
N ASN A 54 12.49 5.79 -1.34
CA ASN A 54 12.68 6.12 0.09
C ASN A 54 12.06 7.45 0.54
N TYR A 55 11.07 7.97 -0.20
CA TYR A 55 10.45 9.26 0.08
C TYR A 55 8.98 9.12 0.48
N VAL A 56 8.23 8.25 -0.20
CA VAL A 56 6.81 8.00 0.09
C VAL A 56 6.59 6.53 0.41
N THR A 57 5.95 6.25 1.54
CA THR A 57 5.54 4.88 1.91
C THR A 57 4.06 4.69 1.68
N VAL A 58 3.68 3.64 0.95
CA VAL A 58 2.27 3.24 0.82
C VAL A 58 1.90 2.39 2.02
N LEU A 59 1.26 3.01 3.00
CA LEU A 59 0.65 2.30 4.11
C LEU A 59 -0.67 1.70 3.64
N ASN A 60 -0.86 0.41 3.90
CA ASN A 60 -2.10 -0.29 3.60
C ASN A 60 -2.49 -1.22 4.76
N PRO A 61 -3.78 -1.58 4.90
CA PRO A 61 -4.28 -2.36 6.04
C PRO A 61 -4.04 -3.87 5.92
N PHE A 62 -3.44 -4.35 4.82
CA PHE A 62 -3.29 -5.78 4.54
C PHE A 62 -1.88 -6.30 4.81
N TYR A 63 -0.93 -5.41 5.10
CA TYR A 63 0.41 -5.82 5.50
C TYR A 63 0.35 -6.56 6.84
N PRO A 64 0.80 -7.83 6.91
CA PRO A 64 0.75 -8.60 8.14
C PRO A 64 1.78 -8.05 9.13
N GLU A 65 1.29 -7.45 10.22
CA GLU A 65 2.12 -6.88 11.30
C GLU A 65 3.11 -7.90 11.91
N HIS A 66 2.85 -9.20 11.76
CA HIS A 66 3.59 -10.27 12.43
C HIS A 66 4.69 -10.95 11.60
N GLN A 67 4.79 -10.70 10.28
CA GLN A 67 5.72 -11.46 9.42
C GLN A 67 7.05 -10.73 9.14
N TYR A 68 7.06 -9.41 9.27
CA TYR A 68 8.23 -8.57 9.17
C TYR A 68 8.07 -7.42 10.17
N PRO A 69 9.16 -6.93 10.78
CA PRO A 69 9.03 -5.77 11.65
C PRO A 69 8.44 -4.64 10.79
N SER A 70 7.53 -3.85 11.37
CA SER A 70 6.69 -2.87 10.63
C SER A 70 7.47 -2.11 9.55
N ILE A 71 6.79 -1.58 8.53
CA ILE A 71 7.45 -0.85 7.42
C ILE A 71 8.45 0.21 7.94
N LEU A 72 8.17 0.79 9.12
CA LEU A 72 9.05 1.68 9.89
C LEU A 72 10.35 1.02 10.40
N ALA A 73 10.29 -0.22 10.85
CA ALA A 73 11.43 -0.99 11.31
C ALA A 73 12.28 -1.54 10.16
N LEU A 74 11.70 -1.91 9.02
CA LEU A 74 12.47 -2.16 7.79
C LEU A 74 13.22 -0.89 7.36
N TYR A 75 12.59 0.27 7.46
CA TYR A 75 13.22 1.55 7.13
C TYR A 75 14.45 1.82 8.01
N LYS A 76 14.38 1.57 9.32
CA LYS A 76 15.53 1.75 10.23
C LYS A 76 16.71 0.84 9.89
N LYS A 77 16.44 -0.40 9.46
CA LYS A 77 17.47 -1.40 9.16
C LYS A 77 18.26 -1.12 7.86
N SER A 78 17.72 -0.32 6.95
CA SER A 78 18.38 0.04 5.68
C SER A 78 19.46 1.11 5.83
N TYR A 79 19.66 1.67 7.03
CA TYR A 79 20.63 2.73 7.32
C TYR A 79 21.62 2.37 8.45
N ASP A 80 21.63 1.09 8.88
CA ASP A 80 22.68 0.48 9.71
C ASP A 80 23.56 -0.42 8.83
#